data_AF-A0A452SU11-F1
#
_entry.id   AF-A0A452SU11-F1
#
_cell.length_a   1.000
_cell.length_b   1.000
_cell.length_c   1.000
_cell.angle_alpha   90.00
_cell.angle_beta   90.00
_cell.angle_gamma   90.00
#
_symmetry.space_group_name_H-M   'P 1'
#
loop_
_entity.id
_entity.type
_entity.pdbx_description
1 polymer ?
#
loop_
_entity_poly.entity_id
_entity_poly.type
_entity_poly.pdbx_seq_one_letter_code
_entity_poly.pdbx_strand_id
1 'polypeptide(L)'
;MHPSLFLAALCLGMASAASRLNQILDVHWSHWKAAHGKLYDKNKGQRRAVWEKNMKMIDQHNEEYSQGQHSFMLAMNTFGDLVPGDADAAGPL
;
A
#
# COMPACT_ATOMS: atom_id res chain seq x y z
N MET A 1 -40.77 0.75 6.07
CA MET A 1 -39.28 0.70 6.09
C MET A 1 -38.77 1.85 5.23
N HIS A 2 -37.64 2.47 5.58
CA HIS A 2 -37.10 3.66 4.91
C HIS A 2 -35.81 3.30 4.16
N PRO A 3 -35.88 2.84 2.90
CA PRO A 3 -34.71 2.39 2.13
C PRO A 3 -33.60 3.44 2.06
N SER A 4 -33.98 4.71 2.05
CA SER A 4 -33.06 5.85 2.04
C SER A 4 -32.15 5.90 3.28
N LEU A 5 -32.67 5.61 4.49
CA LEU A 5 -31.83 5.60 5.69
C LEU A 5 -30.91 4.37 5.75
N PHE A 6 -31.34 3.22 5.21
CA PHE A 6 -30.48 2.05 5.09
C PHE A 6 -29.32 2.31 4.12
N LEU A 7 -29.60 2.93 2.97
CA LEU A 7 -28.58 3.33 2.01
C LEU A 7 -27.62 4.36 2.61
N ALA A 8 -28.14 5.38 3.30
CA ALA A 8 -27.31 6.38 3.97
C ALA A 8 -26.39 5.75 5.03
N ALA A 9 -26.91 4.84 5.85
CA ALA A 9 -26.11 4.11 6.84
C ALA A 9 -25.02 3.24 6.19
N LEU A 10 -25.32 2.56 5.07
CA LEU A 10 -24.33 1.79 4.30
C LEU A 10 -23.22 2.69 3.74
N CYS A 11 -23.58 3.80 3.11
CA CYS A 11 -22.62 4.77 2.57
C CYS A 11 -21.70 5.33 3.66
N LEU A 12 -22.26 5.71 4.81
CA LEU A 12 -21.48 6.18 5.97
C LEU A 12 -20.56 5.10 6.52
N GLY A 13 -21.03 3.85 6.58
CA GLY A 13 -20.23 2.70 6.98
C GLY A 13 -19.02 2.48 6.07
N MET A 14 -19.23 2.48 4.75
CA MET A 14 -18.15 2.34 3.77
C MET A 14 -17.14 3.49 3.83
N ALA A 15 -17.62 4.74 3.90
CA ALA A 15 -16.75 5.91 4.02
C ALA A 15 -15.88 5.86 5.28
N SER A 16 -16.46 5.41 6.40
CA SER A 16 -15.75 5.24 7.67
C SER A 16 -14.68 4.16 7.58
N ALA A 17 -14.98 3.02 6.96
CA ALA A 17 -14.01 1.95 6.75
C ALA A 17 -12.84 2.40 5.86
N ALA A 18 -13.14 3.07 4.74
CA ALA A 18 -12.13 3.62 3.85
C ALA A 18 -11.21 4.63 4.56
N SER A 19 -11.78 5.51 5.39
CA SER A 19 -11.00 6.46 6.20
C SER A 19 -10.06 5.77 7.19
N ARG A 20 -10.53 4.71 7.87
CA ARG A 20 -9.69 3.94 8.78
C ARG A 20 -8.54 3.22 8.05
N LEU A 21 -8.82 2.61 6.90
CA LEU A 21 -7.79 1.96 6.10
C LEU A 21 -6.72 2.97 5.65
N ASN A 22 -7.14 4.15 5.21
CA ASN A 22 -6.20 5.21 4.84
C ASN A 22 -5.30 5.62 6.03
N GLN A 23 -5.88 5.78 7.23
CA GLN A 23 -5.11 6.10 8.44
C GLN A 23 -4.08 5.01 8.79
N ILE A 24 -4.44 3.73 8.72
CA ILE A 24 -3.51 2.62 8.96
C ILE A 24 -2.38 2.64 7.95
N LEU A 25 -2.70 2.80 6.67
CA LEU A 25 -1.70 2.90 5.62
C LEU A 25 -0.77 4.09 5.87
N ASP A 26 -1.27 5.24 6.34
CA ASP A 26 -0.46 6.45 6.61
C ASP A 26 0.55 6.23 7.75
N VAL A 27 0.15 5.49 8.78
CA VAL A 27 1.06 5.05 9.85
C VAL A 27 2.14 4.12 9.27
N HIS A 28 1.75 3.11 8.49
CA HIS A 28 2.70 2.18 7.89
C HIS A 28 3.68 2.87 6.94
N TRP A 29 3.21 3.83 6.14
CA TRP A 29 4.06 4.66 5.28
C TRP A 29 5.13 5.39 6.07
N SER A 30 4.72 5.99 7.19
CA SER A 30 5.55 6.85 7.99
C SER A 30 6.64 6.03 8.67
N HIS A 31 6.28 4.87 9.21
CA HIS A 31 7.23 3.91 9.76
C HIS A 31 8.19 3.38 8.69
N TRP A 32 7.69 2.95 7.54
CA TRP A 32 8.52 2.43 6.45
C TRP A 32 9.51 3.50 5.95
N LYS A 33 9.06 4.74 5.74
CA LYS A 33 9.95 5.85 5.34
C LYS A 33 11.02 6.11 6.39
N ALA A 34 10.67 6.11 7.66
CA ALA A 34 11.62 6.32 8.74
C ALA A 34 12.67 5.18 8.79
N ALA A 35 12.23 3.93 8.65
CA ALA A 35 13.11 2.76 8.64
C ALA A 35 14.09 2.75 7.46
N HIS A 36 13.72 3.35 6.33
CA HIS A 36 14.54 3.40 5.11
C HIS A 36 15.12 4.78 4.79
N GLY A 37 15.08 5.73 5.73
CA GLY A 37 15.67 7.07 5.56
C GLY A 37 15.06 7.89 4.40
N LYS A 38 13.78 7.67 4.07
CA LYS A 38 13.14 8.26 2.90
C LYS A 38 12.60 9.66 3.20
N LEU A 39 13.03 10.65 2.41
CA LEU A 39 12.59 12.04 2.46
C LEU A 39 12.08 12.46 1.07
N TYR A 40 10.88 13.01 1.00
CA TYR A 40 10.26 13.44 -0.26
C TYR A 40 9.60 14.80 -0.10
N ASP A 41 10.09 15.78 -0.85
CA ASP A 41 9.40 17.07 -1.01
C ASP A 41 8.49 17.04 -2.25
N LYS A 42 8.99 16.45 -3.35
CA LYS A 42 8.26 16.27 -4.61
C LYS A 42 7.86 14.81 -4.80
N ASN A 43 6.79 14.56 -5.55
CA ASN A 43 6.32 13.22 -5.95
C ASN A 43 5.91 12.28 -4.79
N LYS A 44 5.74 12.78 -3.56
CA LYS A 44 5.29 11.98 -2.40
C LYS A 44 4.03 11.16 -2.70
N GLY A 45 3.06 11.74 -3.41
CA GLY A 45 1.82 11.05 -3.79
C GLY A 45 2.05 9.89 -4.75
N GLN A 46 2.88 10.07 -5.78
CA GLN A 46 3.22 9.00 -6.74
C GLN A 46 3.99 7.87 -6.06
N ARG A 47 5.00 8.22 -5.25
CA ARG A 47 5.80 7.28 -4.45
C ARG A 47 4.92 6.45 -3.52
N ARG A 48 3.99 7.13 -2.84
CA ARG A 48 3.00 6.51 -1.97
C ARG A 48 2.09 5.53 -2.74
N ALA A 49 1.60 5.91 -3.91
CA ALA A 49 0.76 5.04 -4.73
C ALA A 49 1.49 3.77 -5.19
N VAL A 50 2.77 3.88 -5.56
CA VAL A 50 3.61 2.73 -5.89
C VAL A 50 3.83 1.84 -4.68
N TRP A 51 4.15 2.42 -3.52
CA TRP A 51 4.33 1.66 -2.28
C TRP A 51 3.07 0.90 -1.87
N GLU A 52 1.88 1.51 -1.97
CA GLU A 52 0.61 0.84 -1.67
C GLU A 52 0.32 -0.29 -2.66
N LYS A 53 0.64 -0.10 -3.95
CA LYS A 53 0.53 -1.15 -4.96
C LYS A 53 1.45 -2.33 -4.62
N ASN A 54 2.68 -2.06 -4.20
CA ASN A 54 3.64 -3.09 -3.83
C ASN A 54 3.25 -3.82 -2.54
N MET A 55 2.69 -3.13 -1.54
CA MET A 55 2.10 -3.78 -0.36
C MET A 55 1.03 -4.80 -0.77
N LYS A 56 0.08 -4.40 -1.62
CA LYS A 56 -0.99 -5.30 -2.10
C LYS A 56 -0.44 -6.50 -2.86
N MET A 57 0.59 -6.30 -3.68
CA MET A 57 1.25 -7.38 -4.42
C MET A 57 1.92 -8.38 -3.47
N ILE A 58 2.63 -7.88 -2.45
CA ILE A 58 3.27 -8.71 -1.42
C ILE A 58 2.23 -9.51 -0.65
N ASP A 59 1.14 -8.87 -0.21
CA ASP A 59 0.07 -9.53 0.53
C ASP A 59 -0.55 -10.66 -0.30
N GLN A 60 -0.90 -10.39 -1.56
CA GLN A 60 -1.45 -11.38 -2.48
C GLN A 60 -0.49 -12.56 -2.73
N HIS A 61 0.79 -12.28 -3.02
CA HIS A 61 1.79 -13.31 -3.23
C HIS A 61 1.99 -14.18 -1.98
N ASN A 62 1.96 -13.59 -0.79
CA ASN A 62 2.13 -14.33 0.46
C ASN A 62 0.89 -15.16 0.82
N GLU A 63 -0.31 -14.71 0.43
CA GLU A 63 -1.52 -15.53 0.49
C GLU A 63 -1.40 -16.75 -0.45
N GLU A 64 -0.96 -16.54 -1.69
CA GLU A 64 -0.71 -17.61 -2.67
C GLU A 64 0.40 -18.58 -2.21
N TYR A 65 1.46 -18.07 -1.57
CA TYR A 65 2.49 -18.87 -0.91
C TYR A 65 1.88 -19.78 0.17
N SER A 66 0.97 -19.26 1.00
CA SER A 66 0.31 -20.06 2.05
C SER A 66 -0.56 -21.19 1.48
N GLN A 67 -0.98 -21.05 0.22
CA GLN A 67 -1.71 -22.06 -0.54
C GLN A 67 -0.80 -23.00 -1.33
N GLY A 68 0.53 -22.85 -1.21
CA GLY A 68 1.52 -23.67 -1.90
C GLY A 68 1.77 -23.32 -3.36
N GLN A 69 1.30 -22.15 -3.83
CA GLN A 69 1.47 -21.72 -5.23
C GLN A 69 2.85 -21.10 -5.50
N HIS A 70 3.51 -20.59 -4.45
CA HIS A 70 4.86 -20.04 -4.51
C HIS A 70 5.79 -20.77 -3.54
N SER A 71 7.09 -20.76 -3.82
CA SER A 71 8.12 -21.39 -2.99
C SER A 71 8.80 -20.42 -2.01
N PHE A 72 8.46 -19.14 -2.06
CA PHE A 72 9.04 -18.10 -1.20
C PHE A 72 7.99 -17.07 -0.78
N MET A 73 8.33 -16.24 0.19
CA MET A 73 7.54 -15.08 0.59
C MET A 73 8.21 -13.80 0.14
N LEU A 74 7.41 -12.77 -0.08
CA LEU A 74 7.88 -11.41 -0.30
C LEU A 74 7.76 -10.58 0.98
N ALA A 75 8.59 -9.55 1.08
CA ALA A 75 8.52 -8.56 2.15
C ALA A 75 8.75 -7.17 1.58
N MET A 76 8.11 -6.18 2.21
CA MET A 76 8.32 -4.79 1.85
C MET A 76 9.77 -4.39 2.19
N ASN A 77 10.47 -3.80 1.24
CA ASN A 77 11.89 -3.43 1.37
C ASN A 77 12.13 -1.98 0.93
N THR A 78 13.40 -1.55 0.90
CA THR A 78 13.78 -0.16 0.55
C THR A 78 13.36 0.27 -0.86
N PHE A 79 13.11 -0.69 -1.75
CA PHE A 79 12.67 -0.47 -3.13
C PHE A 79 11.15 -0.39 -3.27
N GLY A 80 10.42 -0.43 -2.16
CA GLY A 80 8.96 -0.42 -2.13
C GLY A 80 8.31 0.74 -2.87
N ASP A 81 8.99 1.87 -3.02
CA ASP A 81 8.49 3.08 -3.65
C ASP A 81 9.12 3.40 -5.03
N LEU A 82 9.90 2.48 -5.61
CA LEU A 82 10.61 2.73 -6.87
C LEU A 82 9.63 3.04 -7.99
N VAL A 83 9.68 4.27 -8.51
CA VAL A 83 8.90 4.64 -9.71
C VAL A 83 9.70 4.23 -10.96
N PRO A 84 9.05 4.00 -12.12
CA PRO A 84 9.73 3.50 -13.32
C PRO A 84 10.99 4.28 -13.69
N GLY A 85 10.98 5.61 -13.59
CA GLY A 85 12.13 6.45 -13.90
C GLY A 85 13.34 6.31 -12.95
N ASP A 86 13.17 5.70 -11.77
CA ASP A 86 14.30 5.43 -10.87
C ASP A 86 14.96 4.07 -11.16
N ALA A 87 14.22 3.12 -11.72
CA ALA A 87 14.72 1.77 -11.97
C ALA A 87 15.86 1.80 -12.99
N ASP A 88 15.74 2.66 -14.01
CA ASP A 88 16.77 2.88 -15.02
C ASP A 88 18.02 3.59 -14.45
N ALA A 89 17.85 4.38 -13.39
CA ALA A 89 18.93 5.10 -12.72
C ALA A 89 19.68 4.27 -11.67
N ALA A 90 19.10 3.15 -11.22
CA ALA A 90 19.68 2.30 -10.18
C ALA A 90 20.88 1.45 -10.65
N GLY A 91 21.10 1.33 -11.97
CA GLY A 91 22.12 0.44 -12.54
C GLY A 91 21.82 -1.05 -12.28
N PRO A 92 22.60 -1.98 -12.86
CA PRO A 92 22.46 -3.39 -12.51
C PRO A 92 22.91 -3.59 -11.06
N LEU A 93 22.02 -4.21 -10.27
CA LEU A 93 22.30 -4.67 -8.90
C LEU A 93 23.38 -5.77 -8.88
#